data_AF-A0A845D374-F1
#
_entry.id   AF-A0A845D374-F1
#
_cell.length_a   1.000
_cell.length_b   1.000
_cell.length_c   1.000
_cell.angle_alpha   90.00
_cell.angle_beta   90.00
_cell.angle_gamma   90.00
#
_symmetry.space_group_name_H-M   'P 1'
#
loop_
_entity.id
_entity.type
_entity.pdbx_description
1 polymer ?
#
loop_
_entity_poly.entity_id
_entity_poly.type
_entity_poly.pdbx_seq_one_letter_code
_entity_poly.pdbx_strand_id
1 'polypeptide(L)'
;MKASLYLDPMAEPVAVLDEVKIVEFGSDNHPEDQRVRIYYDTSNLNASKTMVELHRDRKMTVKLEDGRSAPALITHASLDAKGRFVGVLRVLGPLA
;
A
#
# COMPACT_ATOMS: atom_id res chain seq x y z
N MET A 1 -5.10 -8.39 8.57
CA MET A 1 -4.16 -7.46 9.23
C MET A 1 -4.33 -6.09 8.62
N LYS A 2 -4.05 -5.02 9.36
CA LYS A 2 -4.09 -3.65 8.85
C LYS A 2 -2.74 -3.15 8.38
N ALA A 3 -2.75 -2.04 7.66
CA ALA A 3 -1.55 -1.26 7.38
C ALA A 3 -1.85 0.24 7.28
N SER A 4 -0.84 1.07 7.47
CA SER A 4 -0.90 2.52 7.30
C SER A 4 0.02 2.95 6.17
N LEU A 5 -0.45 3.86 5.32
CA LEU A 5 0.35 4.50 4.28
C LEU A 5 0.77 5.90 4.71
N TYR A 6 2.02 6.24 4.43
CA TYR A 6 2.60 7.54 4.70
C TYR A 6 3.19 8.12 3.42
N LEU A 7 3.02 9.42 3.23
CA LEU A 7 3.67 10.18 2.16
C LEU A 7 4.75 11.05 2.81
N ASP A 8 6.00 10.95 2.38
CA ASP A 8 7.08 11.79 2.93
C ASP A 8 6.81 13.29 2.63
N PRO A 9 6.91 14.21 3.62
CA PRO A 9 7.35 14.05 5.03
C PRO A 9 6.23 14.01 6.08
N MET A 10 5.05 13.53 5.73
CA MET A 10 3.89 13.50 6.63
C MET A 10 4.10 12.51 7.78
N ALA A 11 4.00 13.00 9.01
CA ALA A 11 4.09 12.19 10.22
C ALA A 11 2.82 11.34 10.46
N GLU A 12 1.67 11.84 10.03
CA GLU A 12 0.39 11.14 10.11
C GLU A 12 0.14 10.28 8.88
N PRO A 13 -0.56 9.13 9.03
CA PRO A 13 -0.92 8.30 7.89
C PRO A 13 -1.87 9.04 6.95
N VAL A 14 -1.63 8.88 5.65
CA VAL A 14 -2.48 9.40 4.57
C VAL A 14 -3.52 8.38 4.10
N ALA A 15 -3.42 7.13 4.55
CA ALA A 15 -4.48 6.13 4.43
C ALA A 15 -4.30 5.02 5.48
N VAL A 16 -5.42 4.39 5.87
CA VAL A 16 -5.43 3.15 6.65
C VAL A 16 -6.05 2.06 5.78
N LEU A 17 -5.34 0.95 5.64
CA LEU A 17 -5.72 -0.23 4.87
C LEU A 17 -6.26 -1.29 5.83
N ASP A 18 -7.46 -1.81 5.56
CA ASP A 18 -8.21 -2.64 6.50
C ASP A 18 -7.89 -4.14 6.36
N GLU A 19 -8.07 -4.70 5.16
CA GLU A 19 -7.82 -6.13 4.90
C GLU A 19 -6.58 -6.29 4.01
N VAL A 20 -5.40 -6.32 4.63
CA VAL A 20 -4.12 -6.50 3.93
C VAL A 20 -3.79 -7.98 3.75
N LYS A 21 -3.44 -8.34 2.51
CA LYS A 21 -2.85 -9.63 2.13
C LYS A 21 -1.52 -9.43 1.43
N ILE A 22 -0.48 -10.05 1.98
CA ILE A 22 0.88 -10.02 1.41
C ILE A 22 1.04 -11.23 0.50
N VAL A 23 1.54 -10.99 -0.71
CA VAL A 23 1.82 -12.03 -1.70
C VAL A 23 3.24 -11.82 -2.22
N GLU A 24 4.04 -12.87 -2.23
CA GLU A 24 5.36 -12.88 -2.84
C GLU A 24 5.33 -13.75 -4.09
N PHE A 25 5.71 -13.19 -5.24
CA PHE A 25 5.80 -13.95 -6.47
C PHE A 25 7.13 -14.70 -6.55
N GLY A 26 7.10 -16.03 -6.72
CA GLY A 26 8.31 -16.86 -6.73
C GLY A 26 9.16 -16.75 -8.02
N SER A 27 8.53 -16.47 -9.17
CA SER A 27 9.23 -16.24 -10.44
C SER A 27 8.40 -15.33 -11.33
N ASP A 28 8.85 -14.09 -11.49
CA ASP A 28 8.33 -13.17 -12.47
C ASP A 28 9.49 -12.38 -13.10
N ASN A 29 9.16 -11.47 -14.02
CA ASN A 29 10.15 -10.60 -14.65
C ASN A 29 10.57 -9.42 -13.75
N HIS A 30 10.28 -9.44 -12.44
CA HIS A 30 10.66 -8.39 -11.51
C HIS A 30 11.97 -8.73 -10.78
N PRO A 31 12.78 -7.71 -10.43
CA PRO A 31 13.87 -7.84 -9.47
C PRO A 31 13.42 -8.50 -8.17
N GLU A 32 14.30 -9.26 -7.53
CA GLU A 32 14.00 -10.01 -6.30
C GLU A 32 13.40 -9.12 -5.19
N ASP A 33 13.95 -7.91 -5.04
CA ASP A 33 13.51 -6.89 -4.09
C ASP A 33 12.16 -6.25 -4.44
N GLN A 34 11.53 -6.64 -5.54
CA GLN A 34 10.27 -6.09 -6.04
C GLN A 34 9.22 -7.17 -6.33
N ARG A 35 9.33 -8.35 -5.72
CA ARG A 35 8.38 -9.47 -5.89
C ARG A 35 7.20 -9.45 -4.93
N VAL A 36 7.29 -8.65 -3.86
CA VAL A 36 6.22 -8.56 -2.86
C VAL A 36 5.13 -7.59 -3.33
N ARG A 37 3.87 -8.03 -3.23
CA ARG A 37 2.68 -7.20 -3.36
C ARG A 37 1.90 -7.20 -2.06
N ILE A 38 1.29 -6.06 -1.77
CA ILE A 38 0.29 -5.92 -0.73
C ILE A 38 -1.04 -5.63 -1.42
N TYR A 39 -1.93 -6.61 -1.38
CA TYR A 39 -3.33 -6.41 -1.72
C TYR A 39 -4.03 -5.83 -0.51
N TYR A 40 -4.92 -4.88 -0.73
CA TYR A 40 -5.70 -4.29 0.34
C TYR A 40 -7.12 -4.01 -0.12
N ASP A 41 -7.98 -3.90 0.88
CA ASP A 41 -9.18 -3.07 0.78
C ASP A 41 -9.20 -2.01 1.89
N THR A 42 -10.01 -0.98 1.71
CA THR A 42 -10.26 0.04 2.73
C THR A 42 -11.59 0.74 2.45
N SER A 43 -12.25 1.16 3.53
CA SER A 43 -13.43 2.03 3.43
C SER A 43 -13.08 3.44 2.93
N ASN A 44 -11.83 3.89 3.11
CA ASN A 44 -11.40 5.21 2.70
C ASN A 44 -9.90 5.23 2.37
N LEU A 45 -9.57 5.44 1.10
CA LEU A 45 -8.19 5.55 0.63
C LEU A 45 -7.54 6.89 0.98
N ASN A 46 -8.27 7.83 1.57
CA ASN A 46 -7.78 9.14 1.99
C ASN A 46 -8.00 9.30 3.49
N ALA A 47 -6.97 9.05 4.30
CA ALA A 47 -6.93 9.53 5.67
C ALA A 47 -6.50 11.02 5.64
N SER A 48 -7.21 11.87 6.39
CA SER A 48 -6.99 13.32 6.43
C SER A 48 -7.33 14.03 5.10
N LYS A 49 -6.67 15.16 4.81
CA LYS A 49 -6.92 16.04 3.66
C LYS A 49 -6.11 15.65 2.41
N THR A 50 -5.43 14.51 2.41
CA THR A 50 -4.56 14.07 1.30
C THR A 50 -5.33 13.18 0.35
N MET A 51 -5.38 13.56 -0.94
CA MET A 51 -5.94 12.71 -1.98
C MET A 51 -4.85 11.75 -2.50
N VAL A 52 -4.77 10.56 -1.92
CA VAL A 52 -3.70 9.58 -2.17
C VAL A 52 -3.58 9.20 -3.64
N GLU A 53 -4.70 9.17 -4.39
CA GLU A 53 -4.71 8.89 -5.82
C GLU A 53 -3.84 9.87 -6.64
N LEU A 54 -3.76 11.15 -6.24
CA LEU A 54 -2.92 12.16 -6.89
C LEU A 54 -1.42 11.96 -6.65
N HIS A 55 -1.05 11.03 -5.77
CA HIS A 55 0.33 10.75 -5.40
C HIS A 55 0.73 9.31 -5.75
N ARG A 56 -0.03 8.63 -6.62
CA ARG A 56 0.22 7.22 -7.02
C ARG A 56 1.60 6.97 -7.63
N ASP A 57 2.20 7.99 -8.22
CA ASP A 57 3.54 8.00 -8.82
C ASP A 57 4.66 8.20 -7.79
N ARG A 58 4.33 8.68 -6.58
CA ARG A 58 5.29 8.94 -5.51
C ARG A 58 5.50 7.69 -4.66
N LYS A 59 6.75 7.45 -4.26
CA LYS A 59 7.07 6.44 -3.24
C LYS A 59 6.38 6.81 -1.93
N MET A 60 5.71 5.84 -1.35
CA MET A 60 5.07 5.92 -0.03
C MET A 60 5.74 4.93 0.92
N THR A 61 5.57 5.11 2.22
CA THR A 61 5.97 4.10 3.21
C THR A 61 4.72 3.37 3.69
N VAL A 62 4.72 2.04 3.55
CA VAL A 62 3.71 1.19 4.18
C VAL A 62 4.24 0.70 5.51
N LYS A 63 3.42 0.80 6.56
CA LYS A 63 3.69 0.20 7.88
C LYS A 63 2.58 -0.79 8.18
N LEU A 64 2.94 -2.06 8.34
CA LEU A 64 2.04 -3.14 8.69
C LEU A 64 1.74 -3.10 10.19
N GLU A 65 0.58 -3.63 10.57
CA GLU A 65 0.13 -3.73 11.97
C GLU A 65 1.08 -4.55 12.86
N ASP A 66 1.85 -5.47 12.26
CA ASP A 66 2.85 -6.28 12.96
C ASP A 66 4.21 -5.60 13.13
N GLY A 67 4.32 -4.32 12.77
CA GLY A 67 5.52 -3.50 12.93
C GLY A 67 6.44 -3.46 11.72
N ARG A 68 6.26 -4.36 10.75
CA ARG A 68 7.07 -4.36 9.52
C ARG A 68 6.76 -3.15 8.65
N SER A 69 7.75 -2.66 7.93
CA SER A 69 7.62 -1.51 7.05
C SER A 69 8.48 -1.61 5.80
N ALA A 70 8.06 -0.92 4.75
CA ALA A 70 8.83 -0.83 3.51
C ALA A 70 8.39 0.38 2.66
N PRO A 71 9.24 0.85 1.73
CA PRO A 71 8.77 1.70 0.66
C PRO A 71 7.85 0.92 -0.28
N ALA A 72 6.83 1.58 -0.82
CA ALA A 72 5.88 0.99 -1.74
C ALA A 72 5.36 2.01 -2.77
N LEU A 73 4.82 1.50 -3.87
CA LEU A 73 4.13 2.27 -4.90
C LEU A 73 2.72 1.72 -5.09
N ILE A 74 1.76 2.62 -5.28
CA ILE A 74 0.41 2.22 -5.70
C ILE A 74 0.48 1.78 -7.16
N THR A 75 0.21 0.50 -7.40
CA THR A 75 0.16 -0.06 -8.76
C THR A 75 -1.26 -0.14 -9.30
N HIS A 76 -2.23 -0.34 -8.40
CA HIS A 76 -3.64 -0.39 -8.73
C HIS A 76 -4.47 0.14 -7.56
N ALA A 77 -5.55 0.85 -7.88
CA ALA A 77 -6.59 1.25 -6.96
C ALA A 77 -7.91 1.36 -7.74
N SER A 78 -8.99 0.83 -7.20
CA SER A 78 -10.32 0.88 -7.78
C SER A 78 -11.38 0.79 -6.68
N LEU A 79 -12.66 0.84 -7.07
CA LEU A 79 -13.80 0.62 -6.20
C LEU A 79 -14.40 -0.76 -6.49
N ASP A 80 -14.75 -1.49 -5.44
CA ASP A 80 -15.54 -2.72 -5.55
C ASP A 80 -17.04 -2.41 -5.73
N ALA A 81 -17.84 -3.46 -5.91
CA ALA A 81 -19.29 -3.34 -6.07
C ALA A 81 -20.02 -2.77 -4.83
N LYS A 82 -19.36 -2.70 -3.67
CA LYS A 82 -19.88 -2.15 -2.42
C LYS A 82 -19.36 -0.73 -2.16
N GLY A 83 -18.57 -0.17 -3.07
CA GLY A 83 -17.96 1.15 -2.92
C GLY A 83 -16.76 1.19 -1.97
N ARG A 84 -16.17 0.05 -1.60
CA ARG A 84 -14.89 0.01 -0.89
C ARG A 84 -13.75 0.18 -1.89
N PHE A 85 -12.68 0.84 -1.46
CA PHE A 85 -11.45 0.86 -2.24
C PHE A 85 -10.77 -0.49 -2.16
N VAL A 86 -10.34 -1.01 -3.30
CA VAL A 86 -9.51 -2.20 -3.43
C VAL A 86 -8.27 -1.85 -4.23
N GLY A 87 -7.10 -2.37 -3.86
CA GLY A 87 -5.89 -1.98 -4.55
C GLY A 87 -4.70 -2.90 -4.30
N VAL A 88 -3.61 -2.55 -4.97
CA VAL A 88 -2.35 -3.29 -4.93
C VAL A 88 -1.20 -2.31 -4.78
N LEU A 89 -0.39 -2.53 -3.75
CA LEU A 89 0.90 -1.90 -3.59
C LEU A 89 1.99 -2.84 -4.10
N ARG A 90 2.94 -2.30 -4.86
CA ARG A 90 4.24 -2.93 -5.08
C ARG A 90 5.20 -2.47 -4.00
N VAL A 91 5.71 -3.42 -3.23
CA VAL A 91 6.75 -3.16 -2.24
C VAL A 91 8.10 -3.02 -2.95
N LEU A 92 8.92 -2.09 -2.49
CA LEU A 92 10.24 -1.78 -3.00
C LEU A 92 11.28 -2.11 -1.90
N GLY A 93 11.89 -3.29 -1.95
CA GLY A 93 12.78 -3.79 -0.92
C GLY A 93 12.13 -4.77 0.05
N PRO A 94 12.88 -5.24 1.06
CA PRO A 94 12.37 -6.14 2.08
C PRO A 94 11.34 -5.44 2.99
N LEU A 95 10.34 -6.20 3.46
CA LEU A 95 9.49 -5.80 4.58
C LEU A 95 10.27 -6.06 5.89
N ALA A 96 10.73 -4.98 6.54
CA ALA A 96 11.55 -5.02 7.75
C ALA A 96 10.78 -4.52 8.97
#